data_AF-A0A6P1UAF0-F1
#
_entry.id   AF-A0A6P1UAF0-F1
#
_cell.length_a   1.000
_cell.length_b   1.000
_cell.length_c   1.000
_cell.angle_alpha   90.00
_cell.angle_beta   90.00
_cell.angle_gamma   90.00
#
_symmetry.space_group_name_H-M   'P 1'
#
loop_
_entity.id
_entity.type
_entity.pdbx_description
1 polymer ?
#
loop_
_entity_poly.entity_id
_entity_poly.type
_entity_poly.pdbx_seq_one_letter_code
_entity_poly.pdbx_strand_id
1 'polypeptide(L)' 'MSDAPCKQRLNVTVRADLIEAARKAKLNLSQLLEDSLLQRLRESRAKQWQEEHRDALAAYRARVAHSGPWNKDLVRF' A
#
# COMPACT_ATOMS: atom_id res chain seq x y z
N MET A 1 14.42 -20.26 -3.79
CA MET A 1 15.58 -19.49 -3.31
C MET A 1 15.03 -18.26 -2.62
N SER A 2 14.97 -18.30 -1.29
CA SER A 2 14.40 -17.21 -0.49
C SER A 2 15.45 -16.11 -0.34
N ASP A 3 15.36 -15.07 -1.16
CA ASP A 3 16.16 -13.86 -0.99
C ASP A 3 15.54 -13.08 0.19
N ALA A 4 16.17 -13.17 1.36
CA ALA A 4 15.81 -12.29 2.46
C ALA A 4 16.15 -10.85 2.04
N PRO A 5 15.25 -9.86 2.19
CA PRO A 5 15.48 -8.52 1.67
C PRO A 5 16.76 -7.93 2.26
N CYS A 6 17.74 -7.68 1.40
CA CYS A 6 19.01 -7.08 1.79
C CYS A 6 18.79 -5.61 2.13
N LYS A 7 19.19 -5.20 3.33
CA LYS A 7 19.11 -3.80 3.76
C LYS A 7 20.19 -2.99 3.04
N GLN A 8 19.76 -2.02 2.24
CA GLN A 8 20.67 -1.07 1.59
C GLN A 8 20.85 0.18 2.44
N ARG A 9 22.10 0.64 2.60
CA ARG A 9 22.38 1.95 3.21
C ARG A 9 22.12 3.05 2.19
N LEU A 10 21.36 4.07 2.59
CA LEU A 10 21.05 5.23 1.78
C LEU A 10 21.38 6.50 2.58
N ASN A 11 22.04 7.46 1.93
CA ASN A 11 22.22 8.80 2.49
C ASN A 11 21.00 9.65 2.11
N VAL A 12 20.34 10.23 3.11
CA VAL A 12 19.15 11.07 2.92
C VAL A 12 19.35 12.44 3.55
N THR A 13 18.87 13.47 2.89
CA THR A 13 18.89 14.85 3.41
C THR A 13 17.53 15.16 4.02
N VAL A 14 17.53 15.48 5.32
CA VAL A 14 16.32 15.81 6.10
C VAL A 14 16.61 17.07 6.90
N ARG A 15 15.57 17.84 7.24
CA ARG A 15 15.72 19.02 8.09
C ARG A 15 16.33 18.66 9.45
N ALA A 16 17.33 19.43 9.86
CA ALA A 16 18.09 19.17 11.09
C ALA A 16 17.21 19.24 12.35
N ASP A 17 16.26 20.19 12.41
CA ASP A 17 15.37 20.37 13.56
C ASP A 17 14.46 19.14 13.81
N LEU A 18 14.01 18.48 12.75
CA LEU A 18 13.24 17.23 12.85
C LEU A 18 14.09 16.07 13.35
N ILE A 19 15.36 15.98 12.90
CA ILE A 19 16.29 14.95 13.38
C ILE A 19 16.57 15.14 14.87
N GLU A 20 16.80 16.39 15.30
CA GLU A 20 17.00 16.71 16.71
C GLU A 20 15.78 16.36 17.56
N ALA A 21 14.57 16.72 17.10
CA ALA A 21 13.33 16.35 17.78
C ALA A 21 13.15 14.82 17.87
N ALA A 22 13.41 14.09 16.78
CA ALA A 22 13.30 12.65 16.74
C ALA A 22 14.32 11.95 17.65
N ARG A 23 15.56 12.46 17.73
CA ARG A 23 16.59 11.96 18.66
C ARG A 23 16.20 12.19 20.11
N LYS A 24 15.67 13.38 20.46
CA LYS A 24 15.14 13.67 21.81
C LYS A 24 14.00 12.73 22.18
N ALA A 25 13.15 12.39 21.21
CA ALA A 25 12.07 11.43 21.35
C ALA A 25 12.52 9.95 21.27
N LYS A 26 13.82 9.68 21.12
CA LYS A 26 14.41 8.32 20.98
C LYS A 26 13.78 7.48 19.87
N LEU A 27 13.35 8.12 18.77
CA LEU A 27 12.76 7.42 17.64
C LEU A 27 13.81 6.66 16.84
N ASN A 28 13.43 5.47 16.35
CA ASN A 28 14.25 4.70 15.43
C ASN A 28 14.04 5.21 14.00
N LEU A 29 14.92 6.09 13.54
CA LEU A 29 14.83 6.75 12.24
C LEU A 29 14.77 5.77 11.07
N SER A 30 15.55 4.68 11.14
CA SER A 30 15.58 3.67 10.08
C SER A 30 14.24 2.96 9.97
N GLN A 31 13.67 2.54 11.11
CA GLN A 31 12.36 1.89 11.13
C GLN A 31 11.25 2.86 10.65
N LEU A 32 11.28 4.10 11.13
CA LEU A 32 10.30 5.12 10.73
C LEU A 32 10.33 5.39 9.22
N LEU A 33 11.53 5.48 8.64
CA LEU A 33 11.70 5.66 7.19
C LEU A 33 11.16 4.45 6.43
N GLU A 34 11.49 3.24 6.86
CA GLU A 34 11.04 1.99 6.24
C GLU A 34 9.51 1.87 6.27
N ASP A 35 8.88 2.09 7.43
CA ASP A 35 7.43 2.02 7.59
C ASP A 35 6.71 3.08 6.73
N SER A 36 7.25 4.30 6.70
CA SER A 36 6.70 5.39 5.89
C SER A 36 6.80 5.09 4.39
N LEU A 37 7.94 4.54 3.94
CA LEU A 37 8.12 4.13 2.55
C LEU A 37 7.18 2.99 2.17
N LEU A 38 7.05 1.99 3.03
CA LEU A 38 6.13 0.87 2.82
C LEU A 38 4.69 1.35 2.69
N GLN A 39 4.25 2.26 3.56
CA GLN A 39 2.93 2.84 3.50
C GLN A 39 2.70 3.60 2.19
N ARG A 40 3.62 4.49 1.81
CA ARG A 40 3.50 5.28 0.57
C ARG A 40 3.53 4.41 -0.69
N LEU A 41 4.34 3.37 -0.72
CA LEU A 41 4.39 2.42 -1.84
C LEU A 41 3.11 1.60 -1.94
N ARG A 42 2.53 1.19 -0.81
CA ARG A 42 1.22 0.51 -0.80
C ARG A 42 0.12 1.42 -1.32
N GLU A 43 0.07 2.66 -0.85
CA GLU A 43 -0.90 3.67 -1.33
C GLU A 43 -0.74 3.92 -2.84
N SER A 44 0.49 4.05 -3.33
CA SER A 44 0.77 4.26 -4.75
C SER A 44 0.35 3.07 -5.60
N ARG A 45 0.71 1.84 -5.18
CA ARG A 45 0.30 0.60 -5.88
C ARG A 45 -1.21 0.43 -5.89
N ALA A 46 -1.90 0.75 -4.79
CA ALA A 46 -3.36 0.68 -4.74
C ALA A 46 -4.00 1.64 -5.73
N LYS A 47 -3.47 2.86 -5.88
CA LYS A 47 -3.93 3.84 -6.88
C LYS A 47 -3.68 3.35 -8.31
N GLN A 48 -2.47 2.88 -8.61
CA GLN A 48 -2.12 2.33 -9.92
C GLN A 48 -3.03 1.15 -10.28
N TRP A 49 -3.26 0.24 -9.34
CA TRP A 49 -4.16 -0.90 -9.55
C TRP A 49 -5.61 -0.45 -9.82
N GLN A 50 -6.10 0.59 -9.12
CA GLN A 50 -7.42 1.16 -9.40
C GLN A 50 -7.52 1.76 -10.79
N GLU A 51 -6.47 2.42 -11.27
CA GLU A 51 -6.42 3.00 -12.62
C GLU A 51 -6.37 1.91 -13.70
N GLU A 52 -5.50 0.92 -13.54
CA GLU A 52 -5.33 -0.18 -14.48
C GLU A 52 -6.54 -1.11 -14.57
N HIS A 53 -7.22 -1.36 -13.45
CA HIS A 53 -8.36 -2.30 -13.39
C HIS A 53 -9.72 -1.60 -13.42
N ARG A 54 -9.77 -0.29 -13.67
CA ARG A 54 -11.04 0.47 -13.69
C ARG A 54 -12.04 -0.12 -14.67
N ASP A 55 -11.58 -0.45 -15.88
CA ASP A 55 -12.46 -0.93 -16.96
C ASP A 55 -12.90 -2.38 -16.72
N ALA A 56 -12.02 -3.22 -16.18
CA ALA A 56 -12.34 -4.59 -15.79
C ALA A 56 -13.35 -4.62 -14.61
N LEU A 57 -13.17 -3.72 -13.63
CA LEU A 57 -14.10 -3.54 -12.52
C LEU A 57 -15.44 -2.99 -13.01
N ALA A 58 -15.45 -2.05 -13.96
CA ALA A 58 -16.68 -1.52 -14.55
C ALA A 58 -17.45 -2.60 -15.30
N ALA A 59 -16.77 -3.40 -16.13
CA ALA A 59 -17.37 -4.53 -16.85
C ALA A 59 -17.94 -5.58 -15.88
N TYR A 60 -17.20 -5.91 -14.82
CA TYR A 60 -17.68 -6.82 -13.78
C TYR A 60 -18.90 -6.27 -13.03
N ARG A 61 -18.87 -4.98 -12.64
CA ARG A 61 -20.01 -4.32 -11.99
C ARG A 61 -21.25 -4.32 -12.88
N ALA A 62 -21.09 -4.03 -14.17
CA ALA A 62 -22.19 -4.09 -15.14
C ALA A 62 -22.76 -5.51 -15.27
N ARG A 63 -21.89 -6.52 -15.33
CA ARG A 63 -22.30 -7.94 -15.33
C ARG A 63 -23.06 -8.31 -14.07
N VAL A 64 -22.57 -7.92 -12.88
CA VAL A 64 -23.25 -8.23 -11.60
C VAL A 64 -24.58 -7.50 -11.48
N ALA A 65 -24.66 -6.24 -11.94
CA ALA A 65 -25.92 -5.48 -11.95
C ALA A 65 -26.98 -6.13 -12.86
N HIS A 66 -26.57 -6.69 -14.00
CA HIS A 66 -27.47 -7.34 -14.93
C HIS A 66 -27.84 -8.77 -14.54
N SER A 67 -26.87 -9.59 -14.12
CA SER A 67 -27.04 -11.04 -13.93
C SER A 67 -27.21 -11.47 -12.46
N GLY A 68 -27.04 -10.53 -11.54
CA GLY A 68 -26.92 -10.79 -10.10
C GLY A 68 -25.56 -11.38 -9.72
N PRO A 69 -25.26 -11.44 -8.42
CA PRO A 69 -24.06 -12.09 -7.93
C PRO A 69 -24.12 -13.60 -8.18
N TRP A 70 -22.97 -14.22 -8.44
CA TRP A 70 -22.87 -15.64 -8.80
C TRP A 70 -23.40 -16.59 -7.70
N ASN A 71 -23.36 -16.15 -6.45
CA ASN A 71 -23.80 -16.92 -5.29
C ASN A 71 -25.26 -16.64 -4.89
N LYS A 72 -26.06 -15.98 -5.74
CA LYS A 72 -27.46 -15.66 -5.44
C LYS A 72 -28.29 -16.89 -5.03
N ASP A 73 -27.93 -18.07 -5.54
CA ASP A 73 -28.61 -19.33 -5.26
C ASP A 73 -27.99 -20.11 -4.07
N LEU A 74 -26.89 -19.61 -3.49
CA LEU A 74 -26.14 -20.28 -2.41
C LEU A 74 -26.35 -19.63 -1.03
N VAL A 75 -26.89 -18.40 -0.98
CA VAL A 75 -27.13 -17.68 0.27
C VAL A 75 -28.63 -17.61 0.51
N ARG A 76 -29.13 -18.49 1.40
CA ARG A 76 -30.53 -18.52 1.85
C ARG A 76 -30.60 -17.87 3.23
N PHE A 77 -31.37 -16.81 3.39
CA PHE A 77 -31.74 -16.26 4.71
C PHE A 77 -32.99 -16.97 5.25
#